data_AF-A0A9D7XEE1-F1
#
_entry.id   AF-A0A9D7XEE1-F1
#
_cell.length_a   1.000
_cell.length_b   1.000
_cell.length_c   1.000
_cell.angle_alpha   90.00
_cell.angle_beta   90.00
_cell.angle_gamma   90.00
#
_symmetry.space_group_name_H-M   'P 1'
#
loop_
_entity.id
_entity.type
_entity.pdbx_description
1 polymer ?
#
loop_
_entity_poly.entity_id
_entity_poly.type
_entity_poly.pdbx_seq_one_letter_code
_entity_poly.pdbx_strand_id
1 'polypeptide(L)'
;MSIEEAVKAIRLNETTRSQVIGSIFKDTKLKIAICKYVMNQKGTMEEALLVFDDVIVQFIKTGFSDHSLSLTGELNPYLMGIAKYLWFAESKKKAVLSNETFDLETHQGVTKEEPETLFLTKERRKVLSELLSLLRSNCKDVLMHWANGFSMVEIAEKLNYQSEGMARKKKSQCFKELLDYLHTHPHLKDQLI
;
A
#
# COMPACT_ATOMS: atom_id res chain seq x y z
N MET A 1 -0.69 -15.20 -19.06
CA MET A 1 -0.47 -13.77 -18.86
C MET A 1 0.94 -13.59 -18.36
N SER A 2 1.71 -12.76 -19.06
CA SER A 2 3.06 -12.39 -18.66
C SER A 2 3.04 -11.22 -17.67
N ILE A 3 4.18 -10.95 -17.03
CA ILE A 3 4.31 -9.82 -16.10
C ILE A 3 4.17 -8.49 -16.86
N GLU A 4 4.76 -8.38 -18.05
CA GLU A 4 4.73 -7.19 -18.90
C GLU A 4 3.29 -6.84 -19.31
N GLU A 5 2.50 -7.83 -19.72
CA GLU A 5 1.09 -7.66 -20.06
C GLU A 5 0.29 -7.14 -18.86
N ALA A 6 0.51 -7.74 -17.69
CA ALA A 6 -0.18 -7.36 -16.46
C ALA A 6 0.22 -5.94 -16.02
N VAL A 7 1.51 -5.58 -16.04
CA VAL A 7 2.00 -4.24 -15.68
C VAL A 7 1.46 -3.18 -16.62
N LYS A 8 1.45 -3.46 -17.93
CA LYS A 8 0.90 -2.54 -18.94
C LYS A 8 -0.60 -2.31 -18.73
N ALA A 9 -1.34 -3.37 -18.41
CA ALA A 9 -2.76 -3.28 -18.08
C ALA A 9 -3.02 -2.51 -16.77
N ILE A 10 -2.20 -2.70 -15.73
CA ILE A 10 -2.34 -1.97 -14.46
C ILE A 10 -2.20 -0.45 -14.66
N ARG A 11 -1.28 -0.03 -15.52
CA ARG A 11 -0.99 1.39 -15.79
C ARG A 11 -1.97 2.05 -16.75
N LEU A 12 -2.67 1.29 -17.59
CA LEU A 12 -3.48 1.83 -18.68
C LEU A 12 -4.75 2.54 -18.17
N ASN A 13 -5.59 1.84 -17.41
CA ASN A 13 -6.81 2.41 -16.83
C ASN A 13 -7.38 1.52 -15.71
N GLU A 14 -8.38 2.05 -14.99
CA GLU A 14 -9.02 1.37 -13.87
C GLU A 14 -9.68 0.04 -14.25
N THR A 15 -10.32 -0.04 -15.44
CA THR A 15 -11.01 -1.24 -15.91
C THR A 15 -10.02 -2.39 -16.12
N THR A 16 -8.93 -2.12 -16.83
CA THR A 16 -7.87 -3.11 -17.12
C THR A 16 -7.13 -3.53 -15.86
N ARG A 17 -6.86 -2.61 -14.93
CA ARG A 17 -6.33 -2.94 -13.60
C ARG A 17 -7.27 -3.86 -12.82
N SER A 18 -8.57 -3.57 -12.81
CA SER A 18 -9.58 -4.40 -12.14
C SER A 18 -9.68 -5.79 -12.75
N GLN A 19 -9.49 -5.92 -14.06
CA GLN A 19 -9.41 -7.21 -14.75
C GLN A 19 -8.18 -8.01 -14.31
N VAL A 20 -7.01 -7.37 -14.19
CA VAL A 20 -5.79 -8.03 -13.70
C VAL A 20 -6.01 -8.53 -12.27
N ILE A 21 -6.50 -7.68 -11.37
CA ILE A 21 -6.82 -8.07 -9.98
C ILE A 21 -7.80 -9.26 -9.97
N GLY A 22 -8.89 -9.16 -10.73
CA GLY A 22 -9.89 -10.22 -10.83
C GLY A 22 -9.35 -11.53 -11.39
N SER A 23 -8.38 -11.46 -12.32
CA SER A 23 -7.74 -12.66 -12.88
C SER A 23 -6.85 -13.37 -11.86
N ILE A 24 -6.06 -12.62 -11.08
CA ILE A 24 -5.21 -13.19 -10.03
C ILE A 24 -6.07 -13.75 -8.91
N PHE A 25 -7.10 -13.02 -8.48
CA PHE A 25 -8.02 -13.46 -7.43
C PHE A 25 -8.75 -14.77 -7.78
N LYS A 26 -9.07 -14.98 -9.06
CA LYS A 26 -9.70 -16.20 -9.57
C LYS A 26 -8.71 -17.34 -9.84
N ASP A 27 -7.40 -17.12 -9.72
CA ASP A 27 -6.40 -18.17 -9.91
C ASP A 27 -6.35 -19.09 -8.68
N THR A 28 -7.22 -20.09 -8.69
CA THR A 28 -7.30 -21.11 -7.64
C THR A 28 -6.00 -21.91 -7.51
N LYS A 29 -5.24 -22.12 -8.60
CA LYS A 29 -3.99 -22.89 -8.56
C LYS A 29 -2.92 -22.11 -7.80
N LEU A 30 -2.76 -20.83 -8.09
CA LEU A 30 -1.85 -19.92 -7.39
C LEU A 30 -2.23 -19.82 -5.90
N LYS A 31 -3.52 -19.62 -5.61
CA LYS A 31 -4.02 -19.55 -4.23
C LYS A 31 -3.71 -20.82 -3.45
N ILE A 32 -4.01 -22.00 -4.00
CA ILE A 32 -3.68 -23.29 -3.36
C ILE A 32 -2.17 -23.43 -3.15
N ALA A 33 -1.35 -23.02 -4.12
CA ALA A 33 0.11 -23.10 -4.01
C ALA A 33 0.67 -22.22 -2.87
N ILE A 34 0.16 -20.99 -2.73
CA ILE A 34 0.52 -20.06 -1.66
C ILE A 34 0.06 -20.61 -0.30
N CYS A 35 -1.20 -21.08 -0.21
CA CYS A 35 -1.73 -21.73 1.00
C CYS A 35 -0.84 -22.89 1.46
N LYS A 36 -0.52 -23.82 0.55
CA LYS A 36 0.36 -24.95 0.86
C LYS A 36 1.75 -24.50 1.32
N TYR A 37 2.32 -23.49 0.68
CA TYR A 37 3.64 -22.98 1.05
C TYR A 37 3.66 -22.42 2.47
N VAL A 38 2.70 -21.55 2.81
CA VAL A 38 2.60 -20.93 4.14
C VAL A 38 2.33 -21.97 5.23
N MET A 39 1.40 -22.91 4.98
CA MET A 39 1.08 -23.96 5.93
C MET A 39 2.25 -24.91 6.19
N ASN A 40 3.05 -25.23 5.15
CA ASN A 40 4.27 -26.02 5.32
C ASN A 40 5.35 -25.29 6.16
N GLN A 41 5.23 -23.98 6.30
CA GLN A 41 6.13 -23.14 7.08
C GLN A 41 5.53 -22.75 8.44
N LYS A 42 4.66 -23.61 8.99
CA LYS A 42 3.99 -23.45 10.30
C LYS A 42 3.02 -22.26 10.36
N GLY A 43 2.59 -21.72 9.22
CA GLY A 43 1.52 -20.73 9.17
C GLY A 43 0.13 -21.37 9.21
N THR A 44 -0.87 -20.58 9.59
CA THR A 44 -2.28 -21.01 9.57
C THR A 44 -2.89 -20.80 8.18
N MET A 45 -4.06 -21.41 7.94
CA MET A 45 -4.81 -21.18 6.72
C MET A 45 -5.26 -19.72 6.59
N GLU A 46 -5.64 -19.08 7.70
CA GLU A 46 -6.05 -17.68 7.73
C GLU A 46 -4.89 -16.76 7.34
N GLU A 47 -3.72 -16.97 7.92
CA GLU A 47 -2.49 -16.24 7.56
C GLU A 47 -2.13 -16.45 6.09
N ALA A 48 -2.33 -17.66 5.57
CA ALA A 48 -2.04 -17.92 4.18
C ALA A 48 -3.00 -17.21 3.20
N LEU A 49 -4.26 -17.04 3.59
CA LEU A 49 -5.23 -16.23 2.85
C LEU A 49 -4.86 -14.74 2.90
N LEU A 50 -4.42 -14.24 4.06
CA LEU A 50 -3.92 -12.87 4.19
C LEU A 50 -2.69 -12.63 3.31
N VAL A 51 -1.73 -13.57 3.31
CA VAL A 51 -0.56 -13.51 2.42
C VAL A 51 -0.98 -13.49 0.95
N PHE A 52 -1.99 -14.26 0.56
CA PHE A 52 -2.49 -14.24 -0.82
C PHE A 52 -3.05 -12.87 -1.22
N ASP A 53 -3.85 -12.25 -0.35
CA ASP A 53 -4.38 -10.91 -0.62
C ASP A 53 -3.26 -9.85 -0.65
N ASP A 54 -2.28 -9.95 0.26
CA ASP A 54 -1.10 -9.08 0.28
C ASP A 54 -0.23 -9.23 -0.97
N VAL A 55 -0.13 -10.43 -1.54
CA VAL A 55 0.56 -10.66 -2.83
C VAL A 55 -0.09 -9.84 -3.93
N ILE A 56 -1.42 -9.81 -3.99
CA ILE A 56 -2.15 -9.01 -5.00
C ILE A 56 -1.86 -7.53 -4.78
N VAL A 57 -2.01 -7.03 -3.55
CA VAL A 57 -1.75 -5.63 -3.21
C VAL A 57 -0.31 -5.24 -3.55
N GLN A 58 0.66 -6.06 -3.18
CA GLN A 58 2.07 -5.82 -3.43
C GLN A 58 2.37 -5.84 -4.94
N PHE A 59 1.76 -6.74 -5.71
CA PHE A 59 1.91 -6.76 -7.16
C PHE A 59 1.37 -5.50 -7.82
N ILE A 60 0.19 -5.03 -7.41
CA ILE A 60 -0.39 -3.78 -7.94
C ILE A 60 0.51 -2.58 -7.60
N LYS A 61 1.00 -2.49 -6.36
CA LYS A 61 1.98 -1.46 -5.96
C LYS A 61 3.23 -1.51 -6.84
N THR A 62 3.77 -2.71 -7.08
CA THR A 62 4.93 -2.89 -7.97
C THR A 62 4.61 -2.42 -9.38
N GLY A 63 3.42 -2.72 -9.92
CA GLY A 63 3.00 -2.31 -11.26
C GLY A 63 3.01 -0.80 -11.51
N PHE A 64 2.89 0.02 -10.45
CA PHE A 64 3.03 1.48 -10.53
C PHE A 64 4.47 1.99 -10.34
N SER A 65 5.40 1.14 -9.90
CA SER A 65 6.81 1.51 -9.70
C SER A 65 7.61 1.45 -10.99
N ASP A 66 8.53 2.38 -11.24
CA ASP A 66 9.36 2.41 -12.47
C ASP A 66 10.14 1.12 -12.72
N HIS A 67 10.52 0.42 -11.65
CA HIS A 67 11.20 -0.87 -11.73
C HIS A 67 10.36 -1.96 -12.43
N SER A 68 9.03 -1.88 -12.37
CA SER A 68 8.16 -2.87 -13.02
C SER A 68 8.27 -2.93 -14.54
N LEU A 69 8.77 -1.87 -15.20
CA LEU A 69 8.99 -1.85 -16.64
C LEU A 69 10.14 -2.78 -17.08
N SER A 70 10.99 -3.21 -16.14
CA SER A 70 12.09 -4.14 -16.39
C SER A 70 11.76 -5.59 -16.04
N LEU A 71 10.58 -5.85 -15.46
CA LEU A 71 10.18 -7.19 -15.07
C LEU A 71 9.70 -7.97 -16.28
N THR A 72 10.32 -9.13 -16.52
CA THR A 72 9.96 -10.01 -17.64
C THR A 72 9.67 -11.43 -17.18
N GLY A 73 8.77 -12.12 -17.86
CA GLY A 73 8.50 -13.55 -17.65
C GLY A 73 7.07 -13.87 -17.20
N GLU A 74 6.93 -15.06 -16.61
CA GLU A 74 5.61 -15.57 -16.20
C GLU A 74 5.12 -14.93 -14.90
N LEU A 75 3.83 -14.57 -14.87
CA LEU A 75 3.23 -13.91 -13.71
C LEU A 75 3.19 -14.79 -12.46
N ASN A 76 2.78 -16.05 -12.59
CA ASN A 76 2.56 -16.92 -11.42
C ASN A 76 3.84 -17.21 -10.63
N PRO A 77 4.98 -17.55 -11.25
CA PRO A 77 6.25 -17.67 -10.54
C PRO A 77 6.67 -16.38 -9.82
N TYR A 78 6.40 -15.21 -10.41
CA TYR A 78 6.69 -13.93 -9.79
C TYR A 78 5.82 -13.66 -8.56
N LEU A 79 4.50 -13.86 -8.68
CA LEU A 79 3.57 -13.76 -7.55
C LEU A 79 3.90 -14.74 -6.42
N MET A 80 4.34 -15.96 -6.77
CA MET A 80 4.84 -16.93 -5.81
C MET A 80 6.12 -16.44 -5.11
N GLY A 81 7.01 -15.73 -5.83
CA GLY A 81 8.18 -15.06 -5.25
C GLY A 81 7.80 -14.00 -4.22
N ILE A 82 6.81 -13.16 -4.54
CA ILE A 82 6.24 -12.17 -3.62
C ILE A 82 5.70 -12.87 -2.36
N ALA A 83 4.94 -13.95 -2.53
CA ALA A 83 4.36 -14.70 -1.41
C ALA A 83 5.42 -15.23 -0.45
N LYS A 84 6.51 -15.81 -0.99
CA LYS A 84 7.64 -16.30 -0.21
C LYS A 84 8.32 -15.19 0.58
N TYR A 85 8.53 -14.04 -0.05
CA TYR A 85 9.14 -12.88 0.60
C TYR A 85 8.28 -12.34 1.73
N LEU A 86 6.98 -12.14 1.49
CA LEU A 86 6.03 -11.65 2.50
C LEU A 86 5.97 -12.59 3.70
N TRP A 87 5.83 -13.89 3.46
CA TRP A 87 5.79 -14.87 4.54
C TRP A 87 7.11 -14.95 5.32
N PHE A 88 8.25 -14.85 4.65
CA PHE A 88 9.56 -14.82 5.31
C PHE A 88 9.71 -13.61 6.23
N ALA A 89 9.30 -12.42 5.76
CA ALA A 89 9.32 -11.21 6.56
C ALA A 89 8.40 -11.33 7.79
N GLU A 90 7.21 -11.90 7.61
CA GLU A 90 6.24 -12.14 8.69
C GLU A 90 6.76 -13.15 9.71
N SER A 91 7.31 -14.27 9.25
CA SER A 91 7.88 -15.32 10.11
C SER A 91 9.05 -14.80 10.95
N LYS A 92 9.89 -13.91 10.39
CA LYS A 92 10.97 -13.26 11.12
C LYS A 92 10.47 -12.38 12.26
N LYS A 93 9.42 -11.58 12.02
CA LYS A 93 8.81 -10.76 13.07
C LYS A 93 8.28 -11.63 14.21
N LYS A 94 7.63 -12.75 13.89
CA LYS A 94 7.13 -13.71 14.89
C LYS A 94 8.26 -14.35 15.69
N ALA A 95 9.37 -14.70 15.04
CA ALA A 95 10.54 -15.27 15.72
C ALA A 95 11.23 -14.26 16.67
N VAL A 96 11.24 -12.96 16.33
CA VAL A 96 11.74 -11.92 17.22
C VAL A 96 10.82 -11.77 18.44
N LEU A 97 9.49 -11.69 18.20
CA LEU A 97 8.50 -11.59 19.28
C LEU A 97 8.47 -12.80 20.22
N SER A 98 8.82 -14.00 19.72
CA SER A 98 8.91 -15.20 20.56
C SER A 98 10.21 -15.30 21.37
N ASN A 99 11.25 -14.54 20.99
CA ASN A 99 12.56 -14.55 21.66
C ASN A 99 12.76 -13.37 22.62
N GLU A 100 11.87 -12.39 22.64
CA GLU A 100 11.94 -11.22 23.53
C GLU A 100 11.13 -11.43 24.82
N THR A 101 11.56 -12.38 25.65
CA THR A 101 11.45 -12.21 27.10
C THR A 101 12.74 -11.57 27.59
N PHE A 102 12.61 -10.36 28.17
CA PHE A 102 13.66 -9.58 28.84
C PHE A 102 14.61 -8.81 27.90
N ASP A 103 14.26 -7.57 27.54
CA ASP A 103 14.78 -6.38 28.21
C ASP A 103 14.04 -5.12 27.71
N LEU A 104 13.51 -4.36 28.66
CA LEU A 104 13.00 -3.01 28.43
C LEU A 104 14.22 -2.10 28.41
N GLU A 105 14.50 -1.45 27.28
CA GLU A 105 14.78 0.00 27.23
C GLU A 105 15.15 0.51 25.82
N THR A 106 14.39 1.52 25.39
CA THR A 106 14.77 2.61 24.46
C THR A 106 15.30 2.27 23.06
N HIS A 107 14.40 2.36 22.07
CA HIS A 107 14.58 3.35 21.00
C HIS A 107 13.22 3.93 20.57
N GLN A 108 13.22 5.24 20.45
CA GLN A 108 12.07 6.13 20.35
C GLN A 108 11.26 5.94 19.05
N GLY A 109 9.93 5.85 19.22
CA GLY A 109 8.99 6.66 18.42
C GLY A 109 8.71 6.22 16.99
N VAL A 110 8.35 4.96 16.75
CA VAL A 110 7.49 4.60 15.62
C VAL A 110 6.30 3.84 16.18
N THR A 111 5.24 4.56 16.46
CA THR A 111 3.95 3.96 16.82
C THR A 111 3.55 3.05 15.66
N LYS A 112 3.50 1.75 15.96
CA LYS A 112 2.79 0.74 15.17
C LYS A 112 1.38 1.28 14.91
N GLU A 113 1.07 1.62 13.67
CA GLU A 113 -0.31 1.59 13.21
C GLU A 113 -0.57 0.19 12.67
N GLU A 114 -1.49 -0.50 13.32
CA GLU A 114 -2.03 -1.78 12.89
C GLU A 114 -2.57 -1.67 11.46
N PRO A 115 -2.45 -2.71 10.62
CA PRO A 115 -3.08 -2.74 9.32
C PRO A 115 -4.57 -3.07 9.51
N GLU A 116 -5.34 -2.16 10.10
CA GLU A 116 -6.78 -2.15 9.89
C GLU A 116 -7.04 -1.71 8.45
N THR A 117 -7.45 -2.67 7.65
CA THR A 117 -7.97 -2.52 6.30
C THR A 117 -9.28 -1.75 6.33
N LEU A 118 -9.21 -0.43 6.50
CA LEU A 118 -10.38 0.43 6.41
C LEU A 118 -10.71 0.69 4.93
N PHE A 119 -11.66 -0.08 4.39
CA PHE A 119 -12.41 0.38 3.22
C PHE A 119 -13.09 1.70 3.58
N LEU A 120 -12.64 2.82 3.00
CA LEU A 120 -13.29 4.12 3.18
C LEU A 120 -14.71 4.07 2.57
N THR A 121 -15.72 4.06 3.44
CA THR A 121 -17.12 4.20 3.05
C THR A 121 -17.33 5.48 2.24
N LYS A 122 -18.39 5.57 1.43
CA LYS A 122 -18.70 6.79 0.66
C LYS A 122 -18.82 8.03 1.55
N GLU A 123 -19.33 7.87 2.77
CA GLU A 123 -19.42 8.94 3.77
C GLU A 123 -18.05 9.36 4.29
N ARG A 124 -17.18 8.40 4.67
CA ARG A 124 -15.80 8.69 5.08
C ARG A 124 -15.00 9.39 3.99
N ARG A 125 -15.20 9.01 2.72
CA ARG A 125 -14.61 9.70 1.56
C ARG A 125 -15.09 11.14 1.42
N LYS A 126 -16.37 11.41 1.71
CA LYS A 126 -16.94 12.75 1.66
C LYS A 126 -16.34 13.64 2.76
N VAL A 127 -16.31 13.14 4.00
CA VAL A 127 -15.68 13.81 5.15
C VAL A 127 -14.20 14.09 4.87
N LEU A 128 -13.45 13.11 4.35
CA LEU A 128 -12.05 13.29 3.98
C LEU A 128 -11.87 14.33 2.86
N SER A 129 -12.74 14.33 1.85
CA SER A 129 -12.67 15.32 0.75
C SER A 129 -13.00 16.74 1.22
N GLU A 130 -13.94 16.88 2.14
CA GLU A 130 -14.30 18.16 2.79
C GLU A 130 -13.15 18.64 3.68
N LEU A 131 -12.55 17.75 4.49
CA LEU A 131 -11.38 18.04 5.31
C LEU A 131 -10.19 18.53 4.47
N LEU A 132 -9.87 17.81 3.38
CA LEU A 132 -8.78 18.19 2.49
C LEU A 132 -9.07 19.49 1.73
N SER A 133 -10.35 19.87 1.55
CA SER A 133 -10.73 21.15 0.94
C SER A 133 -10.56 22.36 1.86
N LEU A 134 -10.44 22.13 3.18
CA LEU A 134 -10.16 23.17 4.18
C LEU A 134 -8.66 23.50 4.27
N LEU A 135 -7.80 22.65 3.70
CA LEU A 135 -6.36 22.90 3.59
C LEU A 135 -6.07 23.93 2.49
N ARG A 136 -5.03 24.75 2.67
CA ARG A 136 -4.66 25.81 1.71
C ARG A 136 -4.26 25.23 0.35
N SER A 137 -4.29 26.11 -0.66
CA SER A 137 -4.13 25.81 -2.09
C SER A 137 -3.05 24.76 -2.43
N ASN A 138 -3.46 23.79 -3.24
CA ASN A 138 -2.72 22.65 -3.80
C ASN A 138 -2.35 21.56 -2.78
N CYS A 139 -2.71 21.67 -1.50
CA CYS A 139 -2.46 20.60 -0.54
C CYS A 139 -3.30 19.35 -0.77
N LYS A 140 -4.58 19.52 -1.14
CA LYS A 140 -5.45 18.41 -1.51
C LYS A 140 -4.85 17.59 -2.65
N ASP A 141 -4.43 18.26 -3.72
CA ASP A 141 -3.96 17.56 -4.92
C ASP A 141 -2.61 16.88 -4.70
N VAL A 142 -1.68 17.52 -3.97
CA VAL A 142 -0.41 16.89 -3.58
C VAL A 142 -0.64 15.64 -2.75
N LEU A 143 -1.50 15.72 -1.74
CA LEU A 143 -1.78 14.60 -0.84
C LEU A 143 -2.55 13.48 -1.56
N MET A 144 -3.49 13.82 -2.44
CA MET A 144 -4.22 12.85 -3.25
C MET A 144 -3.33 12.16 -4.27
N HIS A 145 -2.46 12.89 -4.98
CA HIS A 145 -1.53 12.26 -5.92
C HIS A 145 -0.51 11.38 -5.18
N TRP A 146 0.02 11.84 -4.05
CA TRP A 146 0.89 11.02 -3.21
C TRP A 146 0.18 9.75 -2.70
N ALA A 147 -1.05 9.86 -2.21
CA ALA A 147 -1.84 8.72 -1.73
C ALA A 147 -2.20 7.73 -2.85
N ASN A 148 -2.38 8.22 -4.08
CA ASN A 148 -2.58 7.41 -5.27
C ASN A 148 -1.28 6.77 -5.82
N GLY A 149 -0.14 7.02 -5.17
CA GLY A 149 1.12 6.37 -5.51
C GLY A 149 1.93 7.04 -6.62
N PHE A 150 1.59 8.27 -7.03
CA PHE A 150 2.43 9.02 -7.97
C PHE A 150 3.78 9.37 -7.35
N SER A 151 4.84 9.29 -8.14
CA SER A 151 6.18 9.73 -7.75
C SER A 151 6.23 11.25 -7.54
N MET A 152 7.20 11.73 -6.77
CA MET A 152 7.35 13.18 -6.54
C MET A 152 7.73 13.94 -7.82
N VAL A 153 8.31 13.26 -8.81
CA VAL A 153 8.60 13.81 -10.15
C VAL A 153 7.29 14.02 -10.91
N GLU A 154 6.43 13.00 -10.99
CA GLU A 154 5.11 13.11 -11.64
C GLU A 154 4.20 14.12 -10.94
N ILE A 155 4.26 14.20 -9.61
CA ILE A 155 3.52 15.19 -8.83
C ILE A 155 4.01 16.60 -9.15
N ALA A 156 5.32 16.79 -9.29
CA ALA A 156 5.89 18.07 -9.69
C ALA A 156 5.40 18.48 -11.09
N GLU A 157 5.39 17.56 -12.05
CA GLU A 157 4.88 17.82 -13.40
C GLU A 157 3.37 18.13 -13.40
N LYS A 158 2.56 17.31 -12.72
CA LYS A 158 1.09 17.47 -12.68
C LYS A 158 0.64 18.76 -12.01
N LEU A 159 1.39 19.21 -11.00
CA LEU A 159 1.05 20.39 -10.19
C LEU A 159 1.91 21.60 -10.53
N ASN A 160 2.67 21.54 -11.62
CA ASN A 160 3.56 22.59 -12.12
C ASN A 160 4.55 23.10 -11.05
N TYR A 161 5.13 22.21 -10.26
CA TYR A 161 6.26 22.53 -9.38
C TYR A 161 7.57 22.49 -10.15
N GLN A 162 8.51 23.37 -9.77
CA GLN A 162 9.79 23.49 -10.46
C GLN A 162 10.74 22.31 -10.25
N SER A 163 10.50 21.47 -9.23
CA SER A 163 11.31 20.28 -8.98
C SER A 163 10.59 19.25 -8.12
N GLU A 164 11.08 18.00 -8.18
CA GLU A 164 10.71 16.93 -7.24
C GLU A 164 10.87 17.37 -5.78
N GLY A 165 11.95 18.08 -5.48
CA GLY A 165 12.23 18.60 -4.14
C GLY A 165 11.15 19.55 -3.62
N MET A 166 10.58 20.37 -4.52
CA MET A 166 9.45 21.24 -4.18
C MET A 166 8.18 20.42 -3.90
N ALA A 167 7.89 19.40 -4.71
CA ALA A 167 6.76 18.49 -4.46
C ALA A 167 6.88 17.79 -3.11
N ARG A 168 8.07 17.27 -2.77
CA ARG A 168 8.35 16.60 -1.49
C ARG A 168 8.19 17.54 -0.30
N LYS A 169 8.75 18.76 -0.40
CA LYS A 169 8.59 19.80 0.62
C LYS A 169 7.12 20.18 0.80
N LYS A 170 6.40 20.36 -0.29
CA LYS A 170 4.97 20.69 -0.27
C LYS A 170 4.15 19.56 0.34
N LYS A 171 4.44 18.30 0.03
CA LYS A 171 3.82 17.13 0.66
C LYS A 171 4.01 17.14 2.17
N SER A 172 5.24 17.37 2.63
CA SER A 172 5.56 17.40 4.07
C SER A 172 4.80 18.53 4.77
N GLN A 173 4.77 19.72 4.18
CA GLN A 173 4.03 20.86 4.73
C GLN A 173 2.53 20.57 4.80
N CYS A 174 1.92 20.11 3.72
CA CYS A 174 0.49 19.82 3.65
C CYS A 174 0.08 18.68 4.60
N PHE A 175 0.93 17.68 4.77
CA PHE A 175 0.69 16.59 5.73
C PHE A 175 0.75 17.10 7.18
N LYS A 176 1.68 18.00 7.48
CA LYS A 176 1.75 18.65 8.79
C LYS A 176 0.52 19.53 9.06
N GLU A 177 0.09 20.32 8.09
CA GLU A 177 -1.14 21.12 8.20
C GLU A 177 -2.38 20.24 8.44
N LEU A 178 -2.47 19.09 7.77
CA LEU A 178 -3.53 18.10 8.01
C LEU A 178 -3.51 17.55 9.43
N LEU A 179 -2.33 17.18 9.94
CA LEU A 179 -2.18 16.69 11.31
C LEU A 179 -2.55 17.77 12.34
N ASP A 180 -2.06 19.00 12.18
CA ASP A 180 -2.37 20.12 13.07
C ASP A 180 -3.89 20.41 13.09
N TYR A 181 -4.56 20.28 11.93
CA TYR A 181 -6.00 20.44 11.83
C TYR A 181 -6.77 19.32 12.57
N LEU A 182 -6.32 18.07 12.46
CA LEU A 182 -6.90 16.93 13.17
C LEU A 182 -6.68 17.05 14.70
N HIS A 183 -5.54 17.58 15.13
CA HIS A 183 -5.27 17.84 16.55
C HIS A 183 -6.21 18.90 17.15
N THR A 184 -6.59 19.91 16.36
CA THR A 184 -7.50 20.97 16.81
C THR A 184 -8.98 20.59 16.73
N HIS A 185 -9.31 19.52 16.00
CA HIS A 185 -10.68 19.01 15.83
C HIS A 185 -10.77 17.49 16.10
N PRO A 186 -10.67 17.06 17.36
CA PRO A 186 -10.60 15.64 17.72
C PRO A 186 -11.81 14.81 17.23
N HIS A 187 -13.00 15.42 17.20
CA HIS A 187 -14.24 14.79 16.73
C HIS A 187 -14.20 14.32 15.27
N LEU A 188 -13.30 14.88 14.44
CA LEU A 188 -13.13 14.45 13.05
C LEU A 188 -12.29 13.17 12.95
N LYS A 189 -11.42 12.91 13.92
CA LYS A 189 -10.62 11.68 13.98
C LYS A 189 -11.53 10.47 14.18
N ASP A 190 -12.52 10.59 15.07
CA ASP A 190 -13.50 9.53 15.36
C ASP A 190 -14.44 9.23 14.19
N GLN A 191 -14.63 10.18 13.26
CA GLN A 191 -15.44 9.98 12.05
C GLN A 191 -14.66 9.35 10.89
N LEU A 192 -13.32 9.36 10.96
CA LEU A 192 -12.43 8.84 9.93
C LEU A 192 -11.93 7.41 10.26
N ILE A 193 -12.00 6.99 11.52
CA ILE A 193 -11.71 5.63 12.03
C ILE A 193 -12.99 4.78 11.99
#